data_AF-A0A516SLW8-F1
#
_entry.id   AF-A0A516SLW8-F1
#
_cell.length_a   1.000
_cell.length_b   1.000
_cell.length_c   1.000
_cell.angle_alpha   90.00
_cell.angle_beta   90.00
_cell.angle_gamma   90.00
#
_symmetry.space_group_name_H-M   'P 1'
#
loop_
_entity.id
_entity.type
_entity.pdbx_description
1 polymer ?
#
loop_
_entity_poly.entity_id
_entity_poly.type
_entity_poly.pdbx_seq_one_letter_code
_entity_poly.pdbx_strand_id
1 'polypeptide(L)'
;MDIEAELSTATIIALPDTHSESTARVKAENLLRSGKVKIFFIEFQRSAATTNKILMAQYGTSLNSAISEMLDVGTTEKDAEKILPAYFNGINPGDNQPNLIKLTAIAIGIGVQVLACDMNYNLAPDAFKIMGLRENTSLFLSEGLSLRDTHTAQMVSAYLRTASGLGTGRLMLWGGNHFSSNLPFSHYPDATLQKHLRDTGLAVHVATDEEMKE
;
A
#
# COMPACT_ATOMS: atom_id res chain seq x y z
N MET A 1 6.28 12.58 -17.39
CA MET A 1 4.93 12.29 -17.92
C MET A 1 3.94 12.98 -16.98
N ASP A 2 2.74 13.39 -17.42
CA ASP A 2 1.79 14.00 -16.47
C ASP A 2 1.07 12.90 -15.66
N ILE A 3 1.54 12.64 -14.44
CA ILE A 3 0.97 11.63 -13.52
C ILE A 3 -0.53 11.88 -13.29
N GLU A 4 -0.95 13.15 -13.21
CA GLU A 4 -2.34 13.44 -12.94
C GLU A 4 -3.24 13.12 -14.13
N ALA A 5 -2.73 13.25 -15.36
CA ALA A 5 -3.43 12.81 -16.55
C ALA A 5 -3.59 11.27 -16.55
N GLU A 6 -2.58 10.54 -16.11
CA GLU A 6 -2.61 9.07 -16.10
C GLU A 6 -3.57 8.48 -15.04
N LEU A 7 -3.84 9.20 -13.95
CA LEU A 7 -4.87 8.83 -12.98
C LEU A 7 -6.30 8.77 -13.59
N SER A 8 -6.53 9.38 -14.76
CA SER A 8 -7.79 9.23 -15.49
C SER A 8 -7.92 7.89 -16.23
N THR A 9 -6.88 7.06 -16.21
CA THR A 9 -6.86 5.74 -16.83
C THR A 9 -7.04 4.62 -15.80
N ALA A 10 -7.06 3.37 -16.27
CA ALA A 10 -7.05 2.19 -15.41
C ALA A 10 -5.64 1.83 -14.90
N THR A 11 -4.60 2.61 -15.22
CA THR A 11 -3.24 2.37 -14.75
C THR A 11 -3.09 2.62 -13.25
N ILE A 12 -2.32 1.78 -12.57
CA ILE A 12 -1.86 2.03 -11.20
C ILE A 12 -0.62 2.93 -11.28
N ILE A 13 -0.69 4.08 -10.63
CA ILE A 13 0.48 4.93 -10.39
C ILE A 13 1.14 4.46 -9.10
N ALA A 14 2.34 3.89 -9.21
CA ALA A 14 3.14 3.45 -8.08
C ALA A 14 4.20 4.51 -7.74
N LEU A 15 4.24 4.93 -6.48
CA LEU A 15 5.21 5.85 -5.92
C LEU A 15 6.22 5.06 -5.05
N PRO A 16 7.48 4.96 -5.46
CA PRO A 16 8.55 4.35 -4.66
C PRO A 16 8.85 5.19 -3.40
N ASP A 17 8.59 4.67 -2.21
CA ASP A 17 8.92 5.29 -0.92
C ASP A 17 10.26 4.76 -0.39
N THR A 18 11.16 5.63 0.03
CA THR A 18 12.46 5.23 0.62
C THR A 18 12.41 5.18 2.15
N HIS A 19 11.27 5.55 2.76
CA HIS A 19 11.05 5.72 4.21
C HIS A 19 11.91 6.80 4.88
N SER A 20 13.16 6.99 4.44
CA SER A 20 14.08 8.03 4.91
C SER A 20 13.70 9.42 4.41
N GLU A 21 13.13 9.53 3.21
CA GLU A 21 12.67 10.79 2.62
C GLU A 21 11.14 10.85 2.56
N SER A 22 10.56 12.04 2.61
CA SER A 22 9.10 12.21 2.52
C SER A 22 8.60 12.52 1.11
N THR A 23 9.48 12.61 0.10
CA THR A 23 9.14 13.04 -1.27
C THR A 23 7.96 12.26 -1.87
N ALA A 24 8.02 10.94 -1.89
CA ALA A 24 6.94 10.09 -2.39
C ALA A 24 5.63 10.26 -1.59
N ARG A 25 5.74 10.46 -0.27
CA ARG A 25 4.59 10.63 0.62
C ARG A 25 3.93 12.00 0.46
N VAL A 26 4.70 13.06 0.26
CA VAL A 26 4.20 14.40 -0.09
C VAL A 26 3.51 14.36 -1.46
N LYS A 27 4.11 13.67 -2.45
CA LYS A 27 3.46 13.48 -3.76
C LYS A 27 2.15 12.70 -3.62
N ALA A 28 2.12 11.64 -2.81
CA ALA A 28 0.89 10.89 -2.53
C ALA A 28 -0.19 11.77 -1.90
N GLU A 29 0.16 12.61 -0.93
CA GLU A 29 -0.78 13.58 -0.34
C GLU A 29 -1.37 14.53 -1.39
N ASN A 30 -0.53 15.13 -2.24
CA ASN A 30 -0.99 16.03 -3.30
C ASN A 30 -1.96 15.33 -4.27
N LEU A 31 -1.62 14.11 -4.70
CA LEU A 31 -2.46 13.33 -5.61
C LEU A 31 -3.78 12.92 -4.96
N LEU A 32 -3.79 12.55 -3.68
CA LEU A 32 -5.03 12.29 -2.93
C LEU A 32 -5.90 13.55 -2.90
N ARG A 33 -5.34 14.70 -2.51
CA ARG A 33 -6.08 15.97 -2.40
C ARG A 33 -6.57 16.52 -3.75
N SER A 34 -6.01 16.07 -4.88
CA SER A 34 -6.50 16.42 -6.22
C SER A 34 -7.93 15.89 -6.52
N GLY A 35 -8.40 14.89 -5.76
CA GLY A 35 -9.69 14.23 -5.99
C GLY A 35 -9.72 13.24 -7.17
N LYS A 36 -8.61 13.09 -7.89
CA LYS A 36 -8.45 12.15 -9.02
C LYS A 36 -8.24 10.71 -8.57
N VAL A 37 -7.66 10.51 -7.38
CA VAL A 37 -7.51 9.17 -6.79
C VAL A 37 -8.88 8.68 -6.28
N LYS A 38 -9.17 7.40 -6.50
CA LYS A 38 -10.36 6.67 -6.00
C LYS A 38 -9.99 5.44 -5.20
N ILE A 39 -8.83 4.85 -5.49
CA ILE A 39 -8.29 3.70 -4.76
C ILE A 39 -6.83 3.99 -4.41
N PHE A 40 -6.45 3.74 -3.16
CA PHE A 40 -5.10 3.90 -2.66
C PHE A 40 -4.59 2.60 -2.01
N PHE A 41 -3.57 2.00 -2.62
CA PHE A 41 -2.89 0.80 -2.12
C PHE A 41 -1.68 1.20 -1.27
N ILE A 42 -1.53 0.59 -0.10
CA ILE A 42 -0.43 0.89 0.82
C ILE A 42 0.34 -0.38 1.22
N GLU A 43 1.65 -0.22 1.36
CA GLU A 43 2.55 -1.22 1.96
C GLU A 43 2.31 -1.32 3.47
N PHE A 44 1.24 -2.03 3.82
CA PHE A 44 0.98 -2.40 5.19
C PHE A 44 0.30 -3.76 5.23
N GLN A 45 0.66 -4.56 6.24
CA GLN A 45 0.16 -5.92 6.39
C GLN A 45 -1.37 -5.94 6.37
N ARG A 46 -1.96 -6.74 5.47
CA ARG A 46 -3.42 -6.92 5.37
C ARG A 46 -4.08 -7.40 6.68
N SER A 47 -3.28 -8.04 7.54
CA SER A 47 -3.67 -8.59 8.84
C SER A 47 -3.53 -7.59 9.98
N ALA A 48 -3.11 -6.35 9.71
CA ALA A 48 -3.10 -5.29 10.70
C ALA A 48 -4.44 -5.25 11.43
N ALA A 49 -4.40 -5.30 12.75
CA ALA A 49 -5.57 -5.42 13.58
C ALA A 49 -5.36 -4.64 14.88
N THR A 50 -6.47 -4.18 15.46
CA THR A 50 -6.46 -3.57 16.78
C THR A 50 -6.80 -4.58 17.87
N THR A 51 -6.28 -4.37 19.07
CA THR A 51 -6.70 -5.09 20.30
C THR A 51 -7.69 -4.27 21.14
N ASN A 52 -8.00 -3.04 20.72
CA ASN A 52 -8.94 -2.17 21.43
C ASN A 52 -10.38 -2.64 21.18
N LYS A 53 -10.98 -3.26 22.20
CA LYS A 53 -12.35 -3.83 22.13
C LYS A 53 -13.43 -2.84 21.72
N ILE A 54 -13.29 -1.56 22.08
CA ILE A 54 -14.27 -0.52 21.70
C ILE A 54 -14.18 -0.26 20.20
N LEU A 55 -12.97 -0.07 19.68
CA LEU A 55 -12.75 0.14 18.25
C LEU A 55 -13.11 -1.09 17.43
N MET A 56 -12.81 -2.30 17.92
CA MET A 56 -13.21 -3.55 17.26
C MET A 56 -14.72 -3.66 17.09
N ALA A 57 -15.49 -3.26 18.11
CA ALA A 57 -16.95 -3.30 18.05
C ALA A 57 -17.53 -2.24 17.11
N GLN A 58 -16.85 -1.08 17.00
CA GLN A 58 -17.34 0.03 16.20
C GLN A 58 -16.92 -0.04 14.73
N TYR A 59 -15.66 -0.41 14.45
CA TYR A 59 -15.04 -0.36 13.12
C TYR A 59 -14.55 -1.73 12.61
N GLY A 60 -14.74 -2.79 13.39
CA GLY A 60 -14.22 -4.11 13.06
C GLY A 60 -12.76 -4.32 13.51
N THR A 61 -12.32 -5.57 13.40
CA THR A 61 -11.06 -6.01 14.00
C THR A 61 -9.83 -5.66 13.16
N SER A 62 -9.94 -5.72 11.84
CA SER A 62 -8.82 -5.46 10.92
C SER A 62 -8.77 -4.01 10.43
N LEU A 63 -7.59 -3.55 10.02
CA LEU A 63 -7.39 -2.23 9.40
C LEU A 63 -8.28 -2.05 8.16
N ASN A 64 -8.33 -3.03 7.26
CA ASN A 64 -9.16 -2.95 6.06
C ASN A 64 -10.68 -2.91 6.40
N SER A 65 -11.11 -3.62 7.45
CA SER A 65 -12.49 -3.49 7.95
C SER A 65 -12.76 -2.09 8.50
N ALA A 66 -11.82 -1.55 9.29
CA ALA A 66 -11.95 -0.23 9.89
C ALA A 66 -11.98 0.89 8.84
N ILE A 67 -11.14 0.81 7.81
CA ILE A 67 -11.18 1.73 6.66
C ILE A 67 -12.56 1.69 6.00
N SER A 68 -13.10 0.49 5.73
CA SER A 68 -14.39 0.33 5.05
C SER A 68 -15.53 0.93 5.89
N GLU A 69 -15.60 0.61 7.19
CA GLU A 69 -16.61 1.18 8.07
C GLU A 69 -16.47 2.70 8.22
N MET A 70 -15.23 3.21 8.34
CA MET A 70 -14.98 4.66 8.44
C MET A 70 -15.46 5.42 7.21
N LEU A 71 -15.29 4.83 6.01
CA LEU A 71 -15.82 5.38 4.76
C LEU A 71 -17.35 5.35 4.75
N ASP A 72 -17.96 4.23 5.15
CA ASP A 72 -19.41 4.05 5.17
C ASP A 72 -20.12 5.05 6.10
N VAL A 73 -19.52 5.36 7.26
CA VAL A 73 -20.08 6.34 8.22
C VAL A 73 -19.63 7.78 7.97
N GLY A 74 -18.82 8.04 6.93
CA GLY A 74 -18.37 9.39 6.57
C GLY A 74 -17.41 10.01 7.59
N THR A 75 -16.46 9.23 8.12
CA THR A 75 -15.47 9.69 9.10
C THR A 75 -14.60 10.81 8.53
N THR A 76 -14.38 11.88 9.30
CA THR A 76 -13.52 13.00 8.88
C THR A 76 -12.04 12.63 8.92
N GLU A 77 -11.20 13.32 8.13
CA GLU A 77 -9.74 13.17 8.18
C GLU A 77 -9.20 13.27 9.63
N LYS A 78 -9.67 14.27 10.38
CA LYS A 78 -9.23 14.53 11.76
C LYS A 78 -9.58 13.40 12.72
N ASP A 79 -10.73 12.76 12.56
CA ASP A 79 -11.15 11.68 13.45
C ASP A 79 -10.52 10.36 13.03
N ALA A 80 -10.40 10.09 11.73
CA ALA A 80 -9.64 8.95 11.21
C ALA A 80 -8.19 8.97 11.73
N GLU A 81 -7.52 10.13 11.70
CA GLU A 81 -6.14 10.29 12.19
C GLU A 81 -5.99 9.95 13.69
N LYS A 82 -7.04 10.13 14.51
CA LYS A 82 -7.02 9.72 15.92
C LYS A 82 -7.26 8.23 16.13
N ILE A 83 -8.04 7.59 15.25
CA ILE A 83 -8.47 6.20 15.42
C ILE A 83 -7.45 5.22 14.80
N LEU A 84 -6.96 5.53 13.60
CA LEU A 84 -6.07 4.67 12.82
C LEU A 84 -4.79 4.22 13.55
N PRO A 85 -4.14 5.02 14.41
CA PRO A 85 -2.95 4.56 15.16
C PRO A 85 -3.17 3.24 15.91
N ALA A 86 -4.39 2.94 16.36
CA ALA A 86 -4.70 1.70 17.06
C ALA A 86 -4.66 0.43 16.17
N TYR A 87 -4.64 0.61 14.85
CA TYR A 87 -4.57 -0.47 13.84
C TYR A 87 -3.18 -0.57 13.20
N PHE A 88 -2.42 0.53 13.14
CA PHE A 88 -1.08 0.59 12.56
C PHE A 88 0.02 0.14 13.55
N ASN A 89 -0.16 -1.05 14.13
CA ASN A 89 0.85 -1.66 15.00
C ASN A 89 2.11 -1.99 14.18
N GLY A 90 3.24 -1.33 14.50
CA GLY A 90 4.53 -1.56 13.86
C GLY A 90 5.04 -0.44 12.95
N ILE A 91 4.28 0.64 12.75
CA ILE A 91 4.85 1.86 12.14
C ILE A 91 5.92 2.44 13.05
N ASN A 92 7.03 2.88 12.46
CA ASN A 92 8.11 3.52 13.20
C ASN A 92 7.64 4.92 13.67
N PRO A 93 7.66 5.22 14.98
CA PRO A 93 7.27 6.54 15.49
C PRO A 93 8.12 7.69 14.92
N GLY A 94 9.30 7.40 14.39
CA GLY A 94 10.19 8.37 13.75
C GLY A 94 9.96 8.58 12.25
N ASP A 95 8.93 7.97 11.65
CA ASP A 95 8.63 8.18 10.23
C ASP A 95 8.32 9.65 9.93
N ASN A 96 9.00 10.21 8.92
CA ASN A 96 8.75 11.56 8.45
C ASN A 96 7.30 11.74 8.00
N GLN A 97 6.76 12.93 8.26
CA GLN A 97 5.42 13.29 7.78
C GLN A 97 5.43 13.71 6.30
N PRO A 98 4.33 13.50 5.57
CA PRO A 98 3.15 12.73 5.98
C PRO A 98 3.46 11.24 6.04
N ASN A 99 3.08 10.53 7.11
CA ASN A 99 3.28 9.08 7.22
C ASN A 99 2.04 8.31 6.70
N LEU A 100 2.10 6.96 6.69
CA LEU A 100 0.99 6.14 6.20
C LEU A 100 -0.33 6.36 6.98
N ILE A 101 -0.27 6.67 8.28
CA ILE A 101 -1.46 6.98 9.09
C ILE A 101 -2.10 8.26 8.55
N LYS A 102 -1.31 9.33 8.36
CA LYS A 102 -1.79 10.60 7.83
C LYS A 102 -2.38 10.46 6.42
N LEU A 103 -1.69 9.76 5.52
CA LEU A 103 -2.17 9.52 4.16
C LEU A 103 -3.46 8.71 4.12
N THR A 104 -3.58 7.68 4.98
CA THR A 104 -4.81 6.89 5.11
C THR A 104 -5.96 7.73 5.66
N ALA A 105 -5.69 8.59 6.65
CA ALA A 105 -6.69 9.50 7.20
C ALA A 105 -7.18 10.53 6.16
N ILE A 106 -6.27 11.09 5.36
CA ILE A 106 -6.62 11.99 4.24
C ILE A 106 -7.53 11.27 3.27
N ALA A 107 -7.13 10.07 2.82
CA ALA A 107 -7.90 9.26 1.88
C ALA A 107 -9.32 8.99 2.40
N ILE A 108 -9.47 8.55 3.66
CA ILE A 108 -10.79 8.33 4.28
C ILE A 108 -11.62 9.62 4.29
N GLY A 109 -11.03 10.73 4.74
CA GLY A 109 -11.74 12.01 4.86
C GLY A 109 -12.24 12.60 3.53
N ILE A 110 -11.70 12.16 2.40
CA ILE A 110 -12.12 12.57 1.05
C ILE A 110 -12.87 11.46 0.29
N GLY A 111 -13.19 10.34 0.96
CA GLY A 111 -13.94 9.23 0.36
C GLY A 111 -13.13 8.35 -0.60
N VAL A 112 -11.79 8.32 -0.47
CA VAL A 112 -10.92 7.41 -1.22
C VAL A 112 -10.81 6.09 -0.50
N GLN A 113 -11.05 5.01 -1.24
CA GLN A 113 -10.90 3.66 -0.73
C GLN A 113 -9.43 3.31 -0.52
N VAL A 114 -9.07 2.89 0.68
CA VAL A 114 -7.70 2.44 0.99
C VAL A 114 -7.67 0.92 1.11
N LEU A 115 -6.58 0.29 0.64
CA LEU A 115 -6.33 -1.14 0.82
C LEU A 115 -4.90 -1.36 1.33
N ALA A 116 -4.79 -1.86 2.56
CA ALA A 116 -3.55 -2.44 3.08
C ALA A 116 -3.40 -3.85 2.51
N CYS A 117 -2.44 -4.04 1.60
CA CYS A 117 -2.36 -5.24 0.76
C CYS A 117 -1.07 -6.06 0.90
N ASP A 118 -0.18 -5.68 1.82
CA ASP A 118 1.04 -6.45 2.07
C ASP A 118 0.71 -7.79 2.77
N MET A 119 1.66 -8.71 2.69
CA MET A 119 1.55 -10.04 3.28
C MET A 119 1.26 -9.99 4.78
N ASN A 120 0.48 -10.96 5.26
CA ASN A 120 0.44 -11.25 6.70
C ASN A 120 1.75 -11.93 7.12
N TYR A 121 2.59 -11.23 7.87
CA TYR A 121 3.91 -11.71 8.26
C TYR A 121 3.87 -13.00 9.10
N ASN A 122 2.76 -13.25 9.81
CA ASN A 122 2.57 -14.49 10.56
C ASN A 122 2.37 -15.73 9.65
N LEU A 123 1.99 -15.52 8.38
CA LEU A 123 1.85 -16.59 7.39
C LEU A 123 3.11 -16.78 6.55
N ALA A 124 4.14 -15.95 6.74
CA ALA A 124 5.37 -16.04 5.97
C ALA A 124 6.13 -17.36 6.16
N PRO A 125 6.27 -17.93 7.37
CA PRO A 125 6.98 -19.20 7.56
C PRO A 125 6.37 -20.36 6.75
N ASP A 126 5.05 -20.48 6.77
CA ASP A 126 4.33 -21.52 6.00
C ASP A 126 4.47 -21.32 4.50
N ALA A 127 4.41 -20.07 4.03
CA ALA A 127 4.61 -19.75 2.62
C ALA A 127 6.04 -20.06 2.16
N PHE A 128 7.06 -19.73 2.96
CA PHE A 128 8.45 -20.09 2.67
C PHE A 128 8.63 -21.60 2.57
N LYS A 129 8.01 -22.36 3.48
CA LYS A 129 8.05 -23.82 3.45
C LYS A 129 7.45 -24.40 2.17
N ILE A 130 6.32 -23.87 1.71
CA ILE A 130 5.68 -24.27 0.44
C ILE A 130 6.62 -23.99 -0.76
N MET A 131 7.38 -22.90 -0.70
CA MET A 131 8.39 -22.53 -1.71
C MET A 131 9.70 -23.33 -1.61
N GLY A 132 9.84 -24.25 -0.64
CA GLY A 132 11.08 -25.00 -0.39
C GLY A 132 12.18 -24.17 0.27
N LEU A 133 11.84 -23.02 0.84
CA LEU A 133 12.74 -22.15 1.58
C LEU A 133 12.72 -22.47 3.07
N ARG A 134 13.72 -21.97 3.81
CA ARG A 134 13.76 -22.11 5.27
C ARG A 134 12.70 -21.23 5.91
N GLU A 135 12.06 -21.71 6.96
CA GLU A 135 11.00 -20.98 7.69
C GLU A 135 11.51 -19.65 8.31
N ASN A 136 12.82 -19.52 8.54
CA ASN A 136 13.47 -18.32 9.06
C ASN A 136 14.05 -17.40 7.97
N THR A 137 13.65 -17.59 6.70
CA THR A 137 13.99 -16.65 5.61
C THR A 137 13.49 -15.25 5.96
N SER A 138 14.33 -14.24 5.77
CA SER A 138 13.94 -12.86 6.07
C SER A 138 12.92 -12.35 5.06
N LEU A 139 11.84 -11.74 5.55
CA LEU A 139 10.84 -11.05 4.73
C LEU A 139 11.38 -9.81 4.00
N PHE A 140 12.54 -9.31 4.43
CA PHE A 140 13.13 -8.07 3.93
C PHE A 140 14.35 -8.31 3.03
N LEU A 141 14.64 -9.56 2.70
CA LEU A 141 15.63 -9.96 1.69
C LEU A 141 14.91 -10.47 0.43
N SER A 142 15.66 -10.69 -0.65
CA SER A 142 15.14 -11.01 -2.00
C SER A 142 13.96 -12.00 -2.03
N GLU A 143 14.09 -13.16 -1.40
CA GLU A 143 13.06 -14.19 -1.41
C GLU A 143 11.81 -13.76 -0.62
N GLY A 144 12.01 -13.01 0.47
CA GLY A 144 10.95 -12.40 1.24
C GLY A 144 10.21 -11.30 0.48
N LEU A 145 10.94 -10.43 -0.21
CA LEU A 145 10.37 -9.39 -1.06
C LEU A 145 9.57 -10.00 -2.20
N SER A 146 10.10 -11.02 -2.89
CA SER A 146 9.38 -11.71 -3.96
C SER A 146 8.07 -12.36 -3.49
N LEU A 147 8.08 -12.94 -2.29
CA LEU A 147 6.88 -13.51 -1.67
C LEU A 147 5.84 -12.41 -1.35
N ARG A 148 6.28 -11.30 -0.73
CA ARG A 148 5.42 -10.14 -0.45
C ARG A 148 4.81 -9.57 -1.73
N ASP A 149 5.61 -9.40 -2.78
CA ASP A 149 5.18 -8.87 -4.07
C ASP A 149 4.17 -9.75 -4.77
N THR A 150 4.40 -11.07 -4.76
CA THR A 150 3.46 -12.05 -5.33
C THR A 150 2.11 -11.95 -4.61
N HIS A 151 2.13 -11.90 -3.28
CA HIS A 151 0.91 -11.77 -2.48
C HIS A 151 0.20 -10.44 -2.73
N THR A 152 0.93 -9.33 -2.73
CA THR A 152 0.39 -7.98 -3.02
C THR A 152 -0.26 -7.93 -4.39
N ALA A 153 0.41 -8.43 -5.43
CA ALA A 153 -0.15 -8.44 -6.79
C ALA A 153 -1.44 -9.26 -6.89
N GLN A 154 -1.49 -10.44 -6.26
CA GLN A 154 -2.70 -11.27 -6.21
C GLN A 154 -3.86 -10.55 -5.50
N MET A 155 -3.58 -9.90 -4.38
CA MET A 155 -4.58 -9.18 -3.59
C MET A 155 -5.11 -7.95 -4.33
N VAL A 156 -4.23 -7.12 -4.91
CA VAL A 156 -4.61 -5.95 -5.72
C VAL A 156 -5.43 -6.38 -6.93
N SER A 157 -5.01 -7.43 -7.64
CA SER A 157 -5.74 -7.96 -8.80
C SER A 157 -7.13 -8.48 -8.42
N ALA A 158 -7.24 -9.24 -7.33
CA ALA A 158 -8.52 -9.73 -6.83
C ALA A 158 -9.45 -8.58 -6.41
N TYR A 159 -8.90 -7.59 -5.70
CA TYR A 159 -9.64 -6.41 -5.27
C TYR A 159 -10.20 -5.64 -6.46
N LEU A 160 -9.36 -5.32 -7.45
CA LEU A 160 -9.77 -4.55 -8.63
C LEU A 160 -10.80 -5.28 -9.51
N ARG A 161 -10.79 -6.63 -9.54
CA ARG A 161 -11.88 -7.39 -10.20
C ARG A 161 -13.22 -7.16 -9.52
N THR A 162 -13.25 -7.07 -8.18
CA THR A 162 -14.48 -6.82 -7.41
C THR A 162 -14.88 -5.35 -7.40
N ALA A 163 -13.91 -4.43 -7.41
CA ALA A 163 -14.11 -2.98 -7.39
C ALA A 163 -14.25 -2.38 -8.80
N SER A 164 -14.78 -3.14 -9.77
CA SER A 164 -14.83 -2.74 -11.19
C SER A 164 -15.55 -1.41 -11.45
N GLY A 165 -16.47 -1.00 -10.56
CA GLY A 165 -17.16 0.29 -10.61
C GLY A 165 -16.30 1.51 -10.26
N LEU A 166 -15.14 1.33 -9.62
CA LEU A 166 -14.19 2.40 -9.26
C LEU A 166 -13.12 2.60 -10.36
N GLY A 167 -13.53 2.48 -11.63
CA GLY A 167 -12.70 2.11 -12.80
C GLY A 167 -11.36 2.82 -13.03
N THR A 168 -11.09 4.00 -12.43
CA THR A 168 -9.88 4.81 -12.65
C THR A 168 -9.40 5.46 -11.35
N GLY A 169 -8.20 6.06 -11.35
CA GLY A 169 -7.66 6.78 -10.19
C GLY A 169 -7.02 5.87 -9.16
N ARG A 170 -6.03 5.08 -9.57
CA ARG A 170 -5.39 4.06 -8.73
C ARG A 170 -4.00 4.52 -8.34
N LEU A 171 -3.78 4.72 -7.05
CA LEU A 171 -2.49 5.11 -6.47
C LEU A 171 -1.94 3.95 -5.63
N MET A 172 -0.63 3.74 -5.68
CA MET A 172 0.09 2.79 -4.85
C MET A 172 1.30 3.49 -4.24
N LEU A 173 1.51 3.34 -2.93
CA LEU A 173 2.72 3.80 -2.24
C LEU A 173 3.40 2.59 -1.62
N TRP A 174 4.66 2.36 -2.00
CA TRP A 174 5.37 1.14 -1.66
C TRP A 174 6.89 1.36 -1.62
N GLY A 175 7.60 0.62 -0.80
CA GLY A 175 9.04 0.66 -0.62
C GLY A 175 9.77 0.56 -1.96
N GLY A 176 10.72 1.47 -2.21
CA GLY A 176 11.42 1.54 -3.49
C GLY A 176 12.26 0.30 -3.84
N ASN A 177 12.62 -0.50 -2.84
CA ASN A 177 13.24 -1.82 -3.01
C ASN A 177 12.34 -2.84 -3.73
N HIS A 178 11.02 -2.61 -3.80
CA HIS A 178 10.10 -3.46 -4.56
C HIS A 178 10.02 -3.09 -6.06
N PHE A 179 10.63 -1.97 -6.46
CA PHE A 179 10.62 -1.44 -7.81
C PHE A 179 12.01 -1.19 -8.41
N SER A 180 13.09 -1.32 -7.63
CA SER A 180 14.44 -0.98 -8.07
C SER A 180 15.41 -2.16 -7.98
N SER A 181 16.19 -2.36 -9.05
CA SER A 181 17.23 -3.39 -9.12
C SER A 181 18.50 -3.08 -8.33
N ASN A 182 18.55 -1.93 -7.63
CA ASN A 182 19.79 -1.34 -7.11
C ASN A 182 19.65 -0.93 -5.63
N LEU A 183 20.12 -1.80 -4.72
CA LEU A 183 21.03 -1.55 -3.57
C LEU A 183 20.93 -2.70 -2.53
N PRO A 184 22.03 -3.15 -1.89
CA PRO A 184 23.19 -3.84 -2.43
C PRO A 184 23.19 -5.33 -2.02
N PHE A 185 22.47 -6.22 -2.73
CA PHE A 185 22.79 -7.65 -2.73
C PHE A 185 22.49 -8.23 -4.12
N SER A 186 23.53 -8.70 -4.77
CA SER A 186 23.59 -9.11 -6.17
C SER A 186 22.63 -10.24 -6.58
N HIS A 187 22.07 -10.11 -7.78
CA HIS A 187 21.66 -11.16 -8.73
C HIS A 187 20.20 -11.70 -8.79
N TYR A 188 19.17 -10.90 -8.54
CA TYR A 188 17.82 -11.16 -9.09
C TYR A 188 17.16 -9.84 -9.57
N PRO A 189 16.28 -9.87 -10.60
CA PRO A 189 15.77 -8.64 -11.21
C PRO A 189 14.64 -8.02 -10.37
N ASP A 190 14.98 -7.11 -9.45
CA ASP A 190 14.02 -6.31 -8.66
C ASP A 190 13.35 -5.21 -9.51
N ALA A 191 12.41 -5.66 -10.34
CA ALA A 191 11.19 -4.94 -10.67
C ALA A 191 9.99 -5.87 -10.39
N THR A 192 10.11 -6.69 -9.34
CA THR A 192 9.26 -7.84 -9.05
C THR A 192 7.82 -7.43 -8.86
N LEU A 193 7.52 -6.41 -8.06
CA LEU A 193 6.14 -6.00 -7.85
C LEU A 193 5.48 -5.50 -9.15
N GLN A 194 6.17 -4.65 -9.91
CA GLN A 194 5.65 -4.16 -11.20
C GLN A 194 5.40 -5.33 -12.16
N LYS A 195 6.34 -6.29 -12.24
CA LYS A 195 6.19 -7.48 -13.07
C LYS A 195 5.01 -8.34 -12.61
N HIS A 196 4.91 -8.66 -11.33
CA HIS A 196 3.83 -9.48 -10.79
C HIS A 196 2.45 -8.84 -11.02
N LEU A 197 2.34 -7.52 -10.85
CA LEU A 197 1.11 -6.80 -11.19
C LEU A 197 0.77 -6.93 -12.69
N ARG A 198 1.76 -6.77 -13.58
CA ARG A 198 1.58 -6.97 -15.03
C ARG A 198 1.21 -8.40 -15.41
N ASP A 199 1.80 -9.40 -14.75
CA ASP A 199 1.47 -10.82 -14.94
C ASP A 199 0.01 -11.12 -14.54
N THR A 200 -0.59 -10.30 -13.67
CA THR A 200 -2.04 -10.36 -13.36
C THR A 200 -2.92 -9.54 -14.30
N GLY A 201 -2.36 -8.95 -15.36
CA GLY A 201 -3.06 -8.15 -16.37
C GLY A 201 -3.25 -6.68 -15.99
N LEU A 202 -2.55 -6.17 -14.96
CA LEU A 202 -2.66 -4.78 -14.53
C LEU A 202 -1.64 -3.89 -15.25
N ALA A 203 -2.07 -2.72 -15.70
CA ALA A 203 -1.17 -1.66 -16.13
C ALA A 203 -0.60 -0.93 -14.90
N VAL A 204 0.71 -0.73 -14.88
CA VAL A 204 1.42 -0.06 -13.78
C VAL A 204 2.48 0.88 -14.34
N HIS A 205 2.40 2.15 -13.94
CA HIS A 205 3.42 3.18 -14.10
C HIS A 205 4.13 3.36 -12.75
N VAL A 206 5.46 3.29 -12.76
CA VAL A 206 6.28 3.55 -11.56
C VAL A 206 6.85 4.94 -11.74
N ALA A 207 6.50 5.87 -10.85
CA ALA A 207 6.93 7.25 -10.94
C ALA A 207 8.45 7.38 -10.80
N THR A 208 9.06 8.24 -11.61
CA THR A 208 10.49 8.57 -11.48
C THR A 208 10.73 9.62 -10.39
N ASP A 209 11.99 9.79 -9.99
CA ASP A 209 12.38 10.83 -9.02
C ASP A 209 12.01 12.24 -9.47
N GLU A 210 12.07 12.52 -10.77
CA GLU A 210 11.64 13.80 -11.35
C GLU A 210 10.13 14.00 -11.20
N GLU A 211 9.34 12.98 -11.55
CA GLU A 211 7.87 13.05 -11.49
C GLU A 211 7.35 13.16 -10.05
N MET A 212 8.12 12.70 -9.06
CA MET A 212 7.83 12.86 -7.63
C MET A 212 8.18 14.25 -7.08
N LYS A 213 9.05 15.02 -7.74
CA LYS A 213 9.46 16.38 -7.32
C LYS A 213 8.60 17.50 -7.92
N GLU A 214 7.96 17.24 -9.06
CA GLU A 214 6.96 18.11 -9.69
C GLU A 214 5.65 18.15 -8.91
#